data_AF-A0A3N1NWJ8-F1
#
_entry.id   AF-A0A3N1NWJ8-F1
#
_cell.length_a   1.000
_cell.length_b   1.000
_cell.length_c   1.000
_cell.angle_alpha   90.00
_cell.angle_beta   90.00
_cell.angle_gamma   90.00
#
_symmetry.space_group_name_H-M   'P 1'
#
loop_
_entity.id
_entity.type
_entity.pdbx_description
1 polymer ?
#
loop_
_entity_poly.entity_id
_entity_poly.type
_entity_poly.pdbx_seq_one_letter_code
_entity_poly.pdbx_strand_id
1 'polypeptide(L)'
;MGPPAEIAITVYSLGLLGWYGLWHALVGYPLLAKLKYLRIPFWGAQFVFVANVVLGYYTPEIDYQTELALYPYVEANATTVASMSLAIAVFWVFVSKDKPLEEAGSLVKIFLWLLLWSFLISVMGALPLYWVPPGGYWLMTLRHLKCLPFFYSLFLLSSALIVFMYELRYRRTHLHELSPIAFSKDVEDWPPKMRPWHALRRRRQEH
;
A
#
# COMPACT_ATOMS: atom_id res chain seq x y z
N MET A 1 9.07 33.59 10.18
CA MET A 1 9.50 32.18 10.06
C MET A 1 10.76 32.15 9.25
N GLY A 2 11.64 31.17 9.47
CA GLY A 2 12.75 30.98 8.54
C GLY A 2 12.22 30.44 7.20
N PRO A 3 12.91 30.73 6.07
CA PRO A 3 12.60 30.15 4.77
C PRO A 3 12.38 28.61 4.77
N PRO A 4 13.12 27.81 5.58
CA PRO A 4 12.93 26.36 5.70
C PRO A 4 11.51 25.92 6.11
N ALA A 5 10.93 26.59 7.09
CA ALA A 5 9.62 26.22 7.64
C ALA A 5 8.51 26.52 6.62
N GLU A 6 8.63 27.63 5.91
CA GLU A 6 7.64 28.06 4.90
C GLU A 6 7.55 27.08 3.73
N ILE A 7 8.69 26.53 3.28
CA ILE A 7 8.72 25.51 2.22
C ILE A 7 7.97 24.26 2.66
N ALA A 8 8.33 23.70 3.83
CA ALA A 8 7.71 22.47 4.33
C ALA A 8 6.19 22.65 4.46
N ILE A 9 5.75 23.73 5.10
CA ILE A 9 4.33 24.03 5.28
C ILE A 9 3.62 24.14 3.92
N THR A 10 4.20 24.88 2.97
CA THR A 10 3.61 25.07 1.65
C THR A 10 3.50 23.76 0.89
N VAL A 11 4.59 22.99 0.82
CA VAL A 11 4.65 21.72 0.07
C VAL A 11 3.64 20.72 0.65
N TYR A 12 3.58 20.54 1.97
CA TYR A 12 2.66 19.59 2.57
C TYR A 12 1.20 20.06 2.55
N SER A 13 0.94 21.37 2.59
CA SER A 13 -0.42 21.91 2.41
C SER A 13 -0.92 21.71 0.98
N LEU A 14 -0.08 21.96 -0.03
CA LEU A 14 -0.38 21.64 -1.42
C LEU A 14 -0.52 20.13 -1.63
N GLY A 15 0.31 19.33 -0.96
CA GLY A 15 0.21 17.87 -0.92
C GLY A 15 -1.12 17.39 -0.35
N LEU A 16 -1.62 18.03 0.71
CA LEU A 16 -2.92 17.69 1.27
C LEU A 16 -4.06 17.97 0.28
N LEU A 17 -4.03 19.13 -0.39
CA LEU A 17 -5.02 19.46 -1.42
C LEU A 17 -4.94 18.51 -2.62
N GLY A 18 -3.71 18.21 -3.05
CA GLY A 18 -3.45 17.26 -4.12
C GLY A 18 -3.95 15.85 -3.78
N TRP A 19 -3.87 15.42 -2.52
CA TRP A 19 -4.41 14.13 -2.07
C TRP A 19 -5.92 14.04 -2.29
N TYR A 20 -6.69 15.07 -1.92
CA TYR A 20 -8.13 15.09 -2.16
C TYR A 20 -8.46 15.08 -3.66
N GLY A 21 -7.73 15.85 -4.47
CA GLY A 21 -7.89 15.86 -5.92
C GLY A 21 -7.59 14.50 -6.55
N LEU A 22 -6.47 13.89 -6.17
CA LEU A 22 -6.04 12.57 -6.63
C LEU A 22 -7.05 11.49 -6.24
N TRP A 23 -7.50 11.49 -4.99
CA TRP A 23 -8.47 10.53 -4.50
C TRP A 23 -9.80 10.64 -5.25
N HIS A 24 -10.27 11.87 -5.46
CA HIS A 24 -11.48 12.13 -6.21
C HIS A 24 -11.38 11.62 -7.65
N ALA A 25 -10.25 11.87 -8.32
CA ALA A 25 -10.03 11.47 -9.71
C ALA A 25 -9.86 9.95 -9.89
N LEU A 26 -9.17 9.27 -8.98
CA LEU A 26 -8.83 7.85 -9.15
C LEU A 26 -9.90 6.89 -8.66
N VAL A 27 -10.56 7.23 -7.55
CA VAL A 27 -11.40 6.29 -6.78
C VAL A 27 -12.81 6.83 -6.61
N GLY A 28 -12.92 8.13 -6.35
CA GLY A 28 -14.16 8.80 -6.01
C GLY A 28 -14.56 8.58 -4.54
N TYR A 29 -15.11 9.63 -3.93
CA TYR A 29 -15.64 9.60 -2.56
C TYR A 29 -16.74 8.54 -2.30
N PRO A 30 -17.59 8.15 -3.28
CA PRO A 30 -18.58 7.11 -3.06
C PRO A 30 -17.98 5.75 -2.64
N LEU A 31 -16.76 5.43 -3.06
CA LEU A 31 -16.13 4.16 -2.67
C LEU A 31 -15.77 4.14 -1.17
N LEU A 32 -15.41 5.28 -0.57
CA LEU A 32 -15.17 5.40 0.88
C LEU A 32 -16.43 5.18 1.73
N ALA A 33 -17.60 5.47 1.16
CA ALA A 33 -18.87 5.18 1.80
C ALA A 33 -19.17 3.68 1.78
N LYS A 34 -18.86 3.01 0.67
CA LYS A 34 -19.11 1.57 0.48
C LYS A 34 -18.11 0.67 1.22
N LEU A 35 -16.82 1.01 1.21
CA LEU A 35 -15.73 0.22 1.80
C LEU A 35 -15.21 0.89 3.08
N LYS A 36 -15.72 0.49 4.25
CA LYS A 36 -15.42 1.13 5.54
C LYS A 36 -13.92 1.20 5.87
N TYR A 37 -13.16 0.15 5.57
CA TYR A 37 -11.73 0.10 5.90
C TYR A 37 -10.88 0.98 4.98
N LEU A 38 -11.40 1.36 3.81
CA LEU A 38 -10.70 2.27 2.89
C LEU A 38 -10.52 3.68 3.49
N ARG A 39 -11.28 4.00 4.55
CA ARG A 39 -11.12 5.21 5.33
C ARG A 39 -9.77 5.27 6.05
N ILE A 40 -9.19 4.13 6.43
CA ILE A 40 -7.92 4.09 7.15
C ILE A 40 -6.78 4.70 6.33
N PRO A 41 -6.47 4.23 5.10
CA PRO A 41 -5.41 4.85 4.30
C PRO A 41 -5.77 6.28 3.87
N PHE A 42 -7.06 6.57 3.66
CA PHE A 42 -7.50 7.92 3.29
C PHE A 42 -7.23 8.96 4.39
N TRP A 43 -7.60 8.66 5.65
CA TRP A 43 -7.31 9.53 6.79
C TRP A 43 -5.85 9.46 7.22
N GLY A 44 -5.20 8.31 7.04
CA GLY A 44 -3.77 8.14 7.28
C GLY A 44 -2.92 9.10 6.46
N ALA A 45 -3.25 9.27 5.17
CA ALA A 45 -2.59 10.25 4.30
C ALA A 45 -2.74 11.68 4.83
N GLN A 46 -3.97 12.08 5.20
CA GLN A 46 -4.21 13.41 5.74
C GLN A 46 -3.46 13.65 7.05
N PHE A 47 -3.46 12.65 7.94
CA PHE A 47 -2.71 12.71 9.18
C PHE A 47 -1.22 12.94 8.92
N VAL A 48 -0.61 12.22 7.97
CA VAL A 48 0.80 12.42 7.62
C VAL A 48 1.06 13.83 7.09
N PHE A 49 0.20 14.37 6.22
CA PHE A 49 0.37 15.75 5.73
C PHE A 49 0.24 16.78 6.86
N VAL A 50 -0.79 16.68 7.70
CA VAL A 50 -1.01 17.60 8.83
C VAL A 50 0.13 17.50 9.84
N ALA A 51 0.58 16.29 10.18
CA ALA A 51 1.72 16.07 11.06
C ALA A 51 2.99 16.70 10.50
N ASN A 52 3.27 16.54 9.20
CA ASN A 52 4.43 17.16 8.56
C ASN A 52 4.32 18.69 8.47
N VAL A 53 3.11 19.24 8.29
CA VAL A 53 2.87 20.69 8.40
C VAL A 53 3.22 21.17 9.81
N VAL A 54 2.69 20.52 10.85
CA VAL A 54 2.96 20.86 12.26
C VAL A 54 4.46 20.75 12.58
N LEU A 55 5.11 19.66 12.19
CA LEU A 55 6.56 19.48 12.37
C LEU A 55 7.37 20.51 11.58
N GLY A 56 6.85 20.98 10.43
CA GLY A 56 7.43 22.08 9.66
C GLY A 56 7.61 23.36 10.47
N TYR A 57 6.67 23.69 11.36
CA TYR A 57 6.77 24.87 12.25
C TYR A 57 7.93 24.78 13.24
N TYR A 58 8.33 23.57 13.61
CA TYR A 58 9.40 23.30 14.58
C TYR A 58 10.70 22.84 13.92
N THR A 59 10.79 22.89 12.59
CA THR A 59 11.96 22.40 11.87
C THR A 59 13.15 23.34 12.11
N PRO A 60 14.23 22.86 12.76
CA PRO A 60 15.44 23.65 12.92
C PRO A 60 16.13 23.84 11.56
N GLU A 61 17.00 24.83 11.47
CA GLU A 61 17.92 24.92 10.33
C GLU A 61 18.90 23.74 10.39
N ILE A 62 18.80 22.85 9.39
CA ILE A 62 19.65 21.65 9.27
C ILE A 62 20.82 21.97 8.34
N ASP A 63 22.02 21.51 8.69
CA ASP A 63 23.21 21.56 7.84
C ASP A 63 22.97 20.81 6.50
N TYR A 64 23.43 21.41 5.40
CA TYR A 64 23.49 20.79 4.07
C TYR A 64 23.95 19.34 4.06
N GLN A 65 24.99 18.97 4.82
CA GLN A 65 25.50 17.60 4.85
C GLN A 65 24.49 16.61 5.45
N THR A 66 23.78 17.05 6.49
CA THR A 66 22.72 16.25 7.11
C THR A 66 21.51 16.14 6.17
N GLU A 67 21.17 17.22 5.48
CA GLU A 67 20.08 17.24 4.49
C GLU A 67 20.37 16.33 3.29
N LEU A 68 21.62 16.30 2.83
CA LEU A 68 22.10 15.42 1.78
C LEU A 68 22.06 13.94 2.19
N ALA A 69 22.38 13.63 3.44
CA ALA A 69 22.27 12.28 3.97
C ALA A 69 20.82 11.77 4.05
N LEU A 70 19.83 12.67 4.21
CA LEU A 70 18.41 12.32 4.28
C LEU A 70 17.79 12.04 2.90
N TYR A 71 18.40 12.56 1.84
CA TYR A 71 17.87 12.47 0.47
C TYR A 71 17.76 11.02 -0.05
N PRO A 72 18.78 10.14 0.10
CA PRO A 72 18.69 8.74 -0.30
C PRO A 72 17.60 7.95 0.42
N TYR A 73 17.25 8.31 1.66
CA TYR A 73 16.22 7.59 2.42
C TYR A 73 14.84 7.72 1.78
N VAL A 74 14.47 8.94 1.32
CA VAL A 74 13.19 9.16 0.65
C VAL A 74 13.11 8.36 -0.64
N GLU A 75 14.21 8.30 -1.39
CA GLU A 75 14.31 7.57 -2.64
C GLU A 75 14.28 6.04 -2.45
N ALA A 76 15.00 5.52 -1.47
CA ALA A 76 14.98 4.10 -1.14
C ALA A 76 13.57 3.64 -0.74
N ASN A 77 12.85 4.48 0.01
CA ASN A 77 11.47 4.19 0.41
C ASN A 77 10.51 4.23 -0.79
N ALA A 78 10.63 5.22 -1.68
CA ALA A 78 9.83 5.27 -2.91
C ALA A 78 10.12 4.09 -3.86
N THR A 79 11.39 3.69 -3.97
CA THR A 79 11.81 2.50 -4.73
C THR A 79 11.22 1.23 -4.13
N THR A 80 11.16 1.14 -2.81
CA THR A 80 10.53 0.01 -2.10
C THR A 80 9.03 -0.08 -2.40
N VAL A 81 8.31 1.04 -2.38
CA VAL A 81 6.87 1.04 -2.72
C VAL A 81 6.65 0.67 -4.18
N ALA A 82 7.50 1.15 -5.09
CA ALA A 82 7.45 0.80 -6.51
C ALA A 82 7.69 -0.70 -6.72
N SER A 83 8.72 -1.26 -6.07
CA SER A 83 9.08 -2.68 -6.20
C SER A 83 8.00 -3.59 -5.61
N MET A 84 7.43 -3.23 -4.45
CA MET A 84 6.29 -3.95 -3.87
C MET A 84 5.06 -3.91 -4.78
N SER A 85 4.71 -2.72 -5.30
CA SER A 85 3.58 -2.58 -6.22
C SER A 85 3.78 -3.47 -7.45
N LEU A 86 4.98 -3.44 -8.05
CA LEU A 86 5.31 -4.27 -9.21
C LEU A 86 5.27 -5.77 -8.89
N ALA A 87 5.84 -6.20 -7.76
CA ALA A 87 5.84 -7.59 -7.33
C ALA A 87 4.42 -8.14 -7.14
N ILE A 88 3.54 -7.35 -6.52
CA ILE A 88 2.13 -7.70 -6.36
C ILE A 88 1.42 -7.76 -7.73
N ALA A 89 1.72 -6.83 -8.66
CA ALA A 89 1.17 -6.85 -10.01
C ALA A 89 1.55 -8.15 -10.75
N VAL A 90 2.83 -8.50 -10.71
CA VAL A 90 3.37 -9.70 -11.34
C VAL A 90 2.77 -10.96 -10.72
N PHE A 91 2.72 -11.03 -9.38
CA PHE A 91 2.06 -12.13 -8.67
C PHE A 91 0.60 -12.29 -9.12
N TRP A 92 -0.13 -11.19 -9.25
CA TRP A 92 -1.51 -11.23 -9.73
C TRP A 92 -1.61 -11.80 -11.14
N VAL A 93 -0.76 -11.36 -12.07
CA VAL A 93 -0.72 -11.88 -13.45
C VAL A 93 -0.50 -13.40 -13.46
N PHE A 94 0.39 -13.92 -12.60
CA PHE A 94 0.60 -15.36 -12.49
C PHE A 94 -0.63 -16.10 -11.95
N VAL A 95 -1.30 -15.55 -10.94
CA VAL A 95 -2.50 -16.15 -10.34
C VAL A 95 -3.71 -16.09 -11.28
N SER A 96 -3.79 -15.06 -12.14
CA SER A 96 -4.91 -14.85 -13.06
C SER A 96 -4.62 -15.28 -14.49
N LYS A 97 -3.55 -16.05 -14.76
CA LYS A 97 -3.06 -16.39 -16.10
C LYS A 97 -4.14 -16.95 -17.02
N ASP A 98 -5.09 -17.70 -16.48
CA ASP A 98 -6.14 -18.39 -17.24
C ASP A 98 -7.49 -17.67 -17.22
N LYS A 99 -7.56 -16.43 -16.69
CA LYS A 99 -8.80 -15.65 -16.58
C LYS A 99 -8.67 -14.31 -17.27
N PRO A 100 -9.48 -14.02 -18.31
CA PRO A 100 -9.45 -12.72 -18.96
C PRO A 100 -9.87 -11.61 -17.97
N LEU A 101 -9.23 -10.45 -18.09
CA LEU A 101 -9.47 -9.31 -17.19
C LEU A 101 -10.91 -8.79 -17.26
N GLU A 102 -11.60 -9.04 -18.37
CA GLU A 102 -12.99 -8.64 -18.60
C GLU A 102 -13.95 -9.39 -17.67
N GLU A 103 -13.66 -10.67 -17.38
CA GLU A 103 -14.37 -11.52 -16.44
C GLU A 103 -14.00 -11.25 -14.97
N ALA A 104 -12.97 -10.42 -14.72
CA ALA A 104 -12.60 -10.04 -13.37
C ALA A 104 -13.66 -9.11 -12.75
N GLY A 105 -14.02 -9.39 -11.49
CA GLY A 105 -14.96 -8.57 -10.73
C GLY A 105 -14.52 -7.10 -10.63
N SER A 106 -15.48 -6.19 -10.42
CA SER A 106 -15.22 -4.75 -10.35
C SER A 106 -14.19 -4.36 -9.28
N LEU A 107 -14.16 -5.07 -8.15
CA LEU A 107 -13.17 -4.84 -7.09
C LEU A 107 -11.74 -5.18 -7.53
N VAL A 108 -11.55 -6.22 -8.34
CA VAL A 108 -10.24 -6.58 -8.90
C VAL A 108 -9.74 -5.48 -9.83
N LYS A 109 -10.62 -4.92 -10.66
CA LYS A 109 -10.27 -3.81 -11.57
C LYS A 109 -9.83 -2.57 -10.77
N ILE A 110 -10.55 -2.23 -9.70
CA ILE A 110 -10.17 -1.12 -8.80
C ILE A 110 -8.84 -1.40 -8.09
N PHE A 111 -8.62 -2.63 -7.62
CA PHE A 111 -7.35 -3.04 -7.01
C PHE A 111 -6.17 -2.84 -7.96
N LEU A 112 -6.27 -3.35 -9.19
CA LEU A 112 -5.22 -3.21 -10.21
C LEU A 112 -5.01 -1.74 -10.60
N TRP A 113 -6.09 -0.96 -10.70
CA TRP A 113 -6.03 0.46 -10.99
C TRP A 113 -5.26 1.25 -9.92
N LEU A 114 -5.60 1.05 -8.65
CA LEU A 114 -4.90 1.67 -7.52
C LEU A 114 -3.42 1.27 -7.45
N LEU A 115 -3.14 0.01 -7.75
CA LEU A 115 -1.80 -0.54 -7.72
C LEU A 115 -0.92 0.03 -8.86
N LEU A 116 -1.49 0.19 -10.05
CA LEU A 116 -0.83 0.87 -11.17
C LEU A 116 -0.50 2.33 -10.82
N TRP A 117 -1.46 3.07 -10.27
CA TRP A 117 -1.23 4.47 -9.90
C TRP A 117 -0.23 4.63 -8.75
N SER A 118 -0.27 3.73 -7.77
CA SER A 118 0.77 3.64 -6.73
C SER A 118 2.15 3.51 -7.37
N PHE A 119 2.32 2.55 -8.28
CA PHE A 119 3.57 2.33 -8.99
C PHE A 119 4.01 3.57 -9.79
N LEU A 120 3.15 4.11 -10.64
CA LEU A 120 3.47 5.25 -11.51
C LEU A 120 3.90 6.48 -10.71
N ILE A 121 3.15 6.83 -9.65
CA ILE A 121 3.48 7.98 -8.81
C ILE A 121 4.80 7.76 -8.07
N SER A 122 5.06 6.54 -7.61
CA SER A 122 6.33 6.21 -6.94
C SER A 122 7.52 6.35 -7.89
N VAL A 123 7.39 5.89 -9.14
CA VAL A 123 8.43 6.06 -10.18
C VAL A 123 8.62 7.53 -10.53
N MET A 124 7.53 8.27 -10.76
CA MET A 124 7.60 9.71 -11.05
C MET A 124 8.25 10.50 -9.91
N GLY A 125 8.03 10.10 -8.66
CA GLY A 125 8.67 10.71 -7.49
C GLY A 125 10.18 10.45 -7.40
N ALA A 126 10.65 9.34 -7.98
CA ALA A 126 12.08 9.04 -8.08
C ALA A 126 12.74 9.76 -9.27
N LEU A 127 12.04 10.01 -10.38
CA LEU A 127 12.61 10.58 -11.62
C LEU A 127 13.37 11.91 -11.54
N PRO A 128 13.09 12.89 -10.65
CA PRO A 128 13.92 14.09 -10.52
C PRO A 128 15.26 13.77 -9.83
N LEU A 129 16.07 12.94 -10.50
CA LEU A 129 17.24 12.23 -9.96
C LEU A 129 18.58 12.82 -10.43
N TYR A 130 18.59 13.68 -11.45
CA TYR A 130 19.85 14.15 -12.06
C TYR A 130 20.26 15.57 -11.68
N TRP A 131 19.48 16.25 -10.84
CA TRP A 131 19.81 17.61 -10.42
C TRP A 131 19.93 17.69 -8.89
N VAL A 132 21.17 17.68 -8.41
CA VAL A 132 21.50 18.06 -7.03
C VAL A 132 21.80 19.56 -7.06
N PRO A 133 20.90 20.42 -6.55
CA PRO A 133 21.07 21.85 -6.64
C PRO A 133 22.18 22.32 -5.68
N PRO A 134 22.92 23.38 -6.05
CA PRO A 134 23.87 23.99 -5.13
C PRO A 134 23.12 24.70 -3.98
N GLY A 135 23.38 24.27 -2.74
CA GLY A 135 22.91 24.91 -1.52
C GLY A 135 21.80 24.18 -0.74
N GLY A 136 21.76 24.38 0.58
CA GLY A 136 20.84 23.68 1.50
C GLY A 136 19.37 23.96 1.29
N TYR A 137 19.02 25.19 0.88
CA TYR A 137 17.64 25.59 0.65
C TYR A 137 16.95 24.79 -0.47
N TRP A 138 17.62 24.62 -1.61
CA TRP A 138 17.07 23.88 -2.75
C TRP A 138 17.01 22.38 -2.48
N LEU A 139 18.02 21.84 -1.80
CA LEU A 139 18.05 20.43 -1.41
C LEU A 139 16.90 20.07 -0.46
N MET A 140 16.64 20.94 0.52
CA MET A 140 15.50 20.82 1.42
C MET A 140 14.17 20.87 0.67
N THR A 141 14.03 21.79 -0.28
CA THR A 141 12.83 21.90 -1.12
C THR A 141 12.58 20.62 -1.91
N LEU A 142 13.61 20.07 -2.54
CA LEU A 142 13.52 18.83 -3.30
C LEU A 142 13.17 17.63 -2.40
N ARG A 143 13.72 17.56 -1.18
CA ARG A 143 13.37 16.50 -0.22
C ARG A 143 11.88 16.53 0.10
N HIS A 144 11.34 17.69 0.48
CA HIS A 144 9.92 17.82 0.78
C HIS A 144 9.04 17.52 -0.43
N LEU A 145 9.45 17.97 -1.63
CA LEU A 145 8.72 17.70 -2.87
C LEU A 145 8.68 16.21 -3.19
N LYS A 146 9.78 15.47 -2.95
CA LYS A 146 9.86 14.01 -3.13
C LYS A 146 9.04 13.22 -2.11
N CYS A 147 8.82 13.76 -0.92
CA CYS A 147 7.95 13.11 0.07
C CYS A 147 6.49 13.02 -0.40
N LEU A 148 6.01 13.97 -1.20
CA LEU A 148 4.62 13.98 -1.69
C LEU A 148 4.26 12.72 -2.52
N PRO A 149 4.95 12.41 -3.63
CA PRO A 149 4.65 11.22 -4.41
C PRO A 149 4.88 9.93 -3.61
N PHE A 150 5.85 9.89 -2.70
CA PHE A 150 6.05 8.76 -1.79
C PHE A 150 4.83 8.52 -0.89
N PHE A 151 4.30 9.55 -0.23
CA PHE A 151 3.11 9.40 0.61
C PHE A 151 1.90 8.98 -0.21
N TYR A 152 1.67 9.60 -1.37
CA TYR A 152 0.57 9.21 -2.26
C TYR A 152 0.68 7.74 -2.68
N SER A 153 1.85 7.28 -3.15
CA SER A 153 2.02 5.90 -3.58
C SER A 153 1.81 4.93 -2.42
N LEU A 154 2.34 5.22 -1.23
CA LEU A 154 2.16 4.39 -0.05
C LEU A 154 0.68 4.22 0.33
N PHE A 155 -0.09 5.30 0.38
CA PHE A 155 -1.50 5.24 0.76
C PHE A 155 -2.40 4.67 -0.35
N LEU A 156 -2.03 4.84 -1.62
CA LEU A 156 -2.70 4.15 -2.74
C LEU A 156 -2.42 2.65 -2.70
N LEU A 157 -1.18 2.22 -2.44
CA LEU A 157 -0.83 0.80 -2.26
C LEU A 157 -1.62 0.18 -1.11
N SER A 158 -1.65 0.86 0.04
CA SER A 158 -2.44 0.43 1.20
C SER A 158 -3.93 0.31 0.84
N SER A 159 -4.47 1.27 0.10
CA SER A 159 -5.85 1.23 -0.39
C SER A 159 -6.10 0.04 -1.32
N ALA A 160 -5.16 -0.25 -2.23
CA ALA A 160 -5.23 -1.41 -3.11
C ALA A 160 -5.30 -2.71 -2.30
N LEU A 161 -4.43 -2.87 -1.29
CA LEU A 161 -4.43 -4.05 -0.41
C LEU A 161 -5.76 -4.21 0.33
N ILE A 162 -6.36 -3.11 0.81
CA ILE A 162 -7.68 -3.17 1.46
C ILE A 162 -8.76 -3.60 0.48
N VAL A 163 -8.78 -3.06 -0.74
CA VAL A 163 -9.73 -3.48 -1.79
C VAL A 163 -9.57 -4.97 -2.08
N PHE A 164 -8.33 -5.46 -2.16
CA PHE A 164 -8.04 -6.88 -2.35
C PHE A 164 -8.55 -7.74 -1.18
N MET A 165 -8.38 -7.30 0.07
CA MET A 165 -8.95 -7.99 1.23
C MET A 165 -10.49 -8.07 1.19
N TYR A 166 -11.16 -7.02 0.71
CA TYR A 166 -12.62 -7.04 0.52
C TYR A 166 -13.04 -8.08 -0.53
N GLU A 167 -12.32 -8.15 -1.65
CA GLU A 167 -12.55 -9.16 -2.69
C GLU A 167 -12.38 -10.59 -2.14
N LEU A 168 -11.31 -10.85 -1.37
CA LEU A 168 -11.09 -12.14 -0.73
C LEU A 168 -12.22 -12.51 0.24
N ARG A 169 -12.68 -11.55 1.06
CA ARG A 169 -13.79 -11.76 1.99
C ARG A 169 -15.09 -12.01 1.26
N TYR A 170 -15.38 -11.27 0.19
CA TYR A 170 -16.58 -11.45 -0.62
C TYR A 170 -16.61 -12.85 -1.24
N ARG A 171 -15.50 -13.28 -1.86
CA ARG A 171 -15.38 -14.64 -2.42
C ARG A 171 -15.58 -15.72 -1.37
N ARG A 172 -14.99 -15.58 -0.18
CA ARG A 172 -15.19 -16.54 0.92
C ARG A 172 -16.68 -16.63 1.32
N THR A 173 -17.34 -15.49 1.48
CA THR A 173 -18.75 -15.45 1.88
C THR A 173 -19.64 -16.09 0.83
N HIS A 174 -19.41 -15.79 -0.45
CA HIS A 174 -20.18 -16.35 -1.54
C HIS A 174 -19.95 -17.86 -1.72
N LEU A 175 -18.72 -18.34 -1.49
CA LEU A 175 -18.42 -19.78 -1.46
C LEU A 175 -19.13 -20.50 -0.30
N HIS A 176 -19.25 -19.86 0.87
CA HIS A 176 -20.03 -20.42 1.99
C HIS A 176 -21.54 -20.45 1.69
N GLU A 177 -22.08 -19.44 1.01
CA GLU A 177 -23.49 -19.41 0.59
C GLU A 177 -23.80 -20.47 -0.49
N LEU A 178 -22.87 -20.70 -1.43
CA LEU A 178 -23.01 -21.72 -2.47
C LEU A 178 -22.77 -23.14 -1.95
N SER A 179 -22.10 -23.30 -0.81
CA SER A 179 -21.81 -24.60 -0.21
C SER A 179 -21.94 -24.59 1.33
N PRO A 180 -23.15 -24.47 1.89
CA PRO A 180 -23.35 -24.62 3.34
C PRO A 180 -22.91 -26.00 3.87
N ILE A 181 -22.72 -26.97 2.96
CA ILE A 181 -22.39 -28.36 3.26
C ILE A 181 -20.86 -28.62 3.26
N ALA A 182 -20.03 -27.79 2.62
CA ALA A 182 -18.62 -28.14 2.38
C ALA A 182 -17.69 -27.93 3.58
N PHE A 183 -18.02 -27.03 4.53
CA PHE A 183 -17.15 -26.77 5.69
C PHE A 183 -17.61 -27.43 7.00
N SER A 184 -18.77 -28.08 7.03
CA SER A 184 -19.21 -28.81 8.24
C SER A 184 -18.43 -30.10 8.48
N LYS A 185 -17.85 -30.70 7.42
CA LYS A 185 -17.08 -31.95 7.53
C LYS A 185 -15.60 -31.74 7.88
N ASP A 186 -15.00 -30.63 7.47
CA ASP A 186 -13.56 -30.40 7.70
C ASP A 186 -13.21 -29.99 9.14
N VAL A 187 -14.20 -29.58 9.95
CA VAL A 187 -14.00 -29.21 11.36
C VAL A 187 -14.17 -30.42 12.29
N GLU A 188 -14.96 -31.43 11.93
CA GLU A 188 -15.10 -32.65 12.74
C GLU A 188 -13.88 -33.58 12.66
N ASP A 189 -13.06 -33.47 11.62
CA ASP A 189 -11.86 -34.30 11.42
C ASP A 189 -10.57 -33.70 12.02
N TRP A 190 -10.68 -32.61 12.79
CA TRP A 190 -9.56 -31.98 13.49
C TRP A 190 -9.79 -31.94 15.01
N PRO A 191 -9.00 -32.66 15.83
CA PRO A 191 -7.66 -33.19 15.55
C PRO A 191 -7.67 -34.61 14.96
N PRO A 192 -6.59 -35.03 14.27
CA PRO A 192 -6.52 -36.36 13.67
C PRO A 192 -6.74 -37.43 14.74
N LYS A 193 -7.67 -38.37 14.50
CA LYS A 193 -7.81 -39.57 15.31
C LYS A 193 -6.46 -40.27 15.36
N MET A 194 -5.77 -40.16 16.50
CA MET A 194 -4.53 -40.91 16.72
C MET A 194 -4.86 -42.39 16.53
N ARG A 195 -4.24 -43.03 15.53
CA ARG A 195 -4.35 -44.48 15.39
C ARG A 195 -3.83 -45.10 16.67
N PRO A 196 -4.58 -45.99 17.34
CA PRO A 196 -4.12 -46.60 18.57
C PRO A 196 -2.82 -47.36 18.30
N TRP A 197 -1.79 -47.06 19.08
CA TRP A 197 -0.43 -47.63 19.00
C TRP A 197 -0.41 -49.17 18.95
N HIS A 198 -1.47 -49.82 19.39
CA HIS A 198 -1.64 -51.28 19.34
C HIS A 198 -1.74 -51.86 17.92
N ALA A 199 -2.11 -51.07 16.91
CA ALA A 199 -2.19 -51.54 15.52
C ALA A 199 -0.82 -51.71 14.84
N LEU A 200 0.23 -51.05 15.34
CA LEU A 200 1.59 -51.12 14.79
C LEU A 200 2.40 -52.32 15.29
N ARG A 201 2.01 -52.96 16.40
CA ARG A 201 2.73 -54.14 16.93
C ARG A 201 2.39 -55.45 16.20
N ARG A 202 1.19 -55.60 15.63
CA ARG A 202 0.81 -56.85 14.92
C ARG A 202 1.60 -57.06 13.62
N ARG A 203 1.97 -55.98 12.91
CA ARG A 203 2.75 -56.10 11.66
C ARG A 203 4.22 -56.48 11.84
N ARG A 204 4.74 -56.53 13.06
CA ARG A 204 6.15 -56.91 13.33
C ARG A 204 6.33 -58.37 13.73
N GLN A 205 5.25 -59.12 13.93
CA GLN A 205 5.34 -60.56 14.23
C GLN A 205 5.05 -61.44 13.00
N GLU A 206 4.74 -60.84 11.85
CA GLU A 206 4.44 -61.56 10.60
C GLU A 206 5.57 -61.45 9.54
N HIS A 207 6.75 -60.97 9.94
CA HIS A 207 7.96 -60.96 9.11
C HIS A 207 9.17 -61.50 9.88
#